data_AF-X1IJE3-F1
#
_entry.id   AF-X1IJE3-F1
#
_cell.length_a   1.000
_cell.length_b   1.000
_cell.length_c   1.000
_cell.angle_alpha   90.00
_cell.angle_beta   90.00
_cell.angle_gamma   90.00
#
_symmetry.space_group_name_H-M   'P 1'
#
loop_
_entity.id
_entity.type
_entity.pdbx_description
1 polymer ?
#
loop_
_entity_poly.entity_id
_entity_poly.type
_entity_poly.pdbx_seq_one_letter_code
_entity_poly.pdbx_strand_id
1 'polypeptide(L)'
;MNEESFKKEILDFEDKYLSPYAAKNCEARRERETSHPFRGPYSRDRDHILYSGSFRRYIGKTQVIYSAASFDEQLSNRSIHTLQVSQIARTIGKALKLNLDFIEA
;
A
#
# COMPACT_ATOMS: atom_id res chain seq x y z
N MET A 1 -29.10 2.85 8.86
CA MET A 1 -27.84 2.08 8.89
C MET A 1 -26.76 3.04 9.40
N ASN A 2 -26.11 2.75 10.52
CA ASN A 2 -25.08 3.62 11.10
C ASN A 2 -23.79 3.53 10.27
N GLU A 3 -23.07 4.63 10.07
CA GLU A 3 -21.84 4.70 9.25
C GLU A 3 -20.76 3.77 9.79
N GLU A 4 -20.63 3.67 11.11
CA GLU A 4 -19.69 2.76 11.76
C GLU A 4 -20.03 1.28 11.55
N SER A 5 -21.32 0.94 11.51
CA SER A 5 -21.78 -0.43 11.26
C SER A 5 -21.41 -0.86 9.85
N PHE A 6 -21.65 0.02 8.87
CA PHE A 6 -21.33 -0.23 7.47
C PHE A 6 -19.82 -0.37 7.25
N LYS A 7 -19.02 0.50 7.87
CA LYS A 7 -17.56 0.40 7.84
C LYS A 7 -17.09 -0.95 8.39
N LYS A 8 -17.62 -1.36 9.54
CA LYS A 8 -17.26 -2.64 10.17
C LYS A 8 -17.58 -3.82 9.27
N GLU A 9 -18.75 -3.83 8.63
CA GLU A 9 -19.12 -4.87 7.66
C GLU A 9 -18.14 -4.98 6.49
N ILE A 10 -17.69 -3.84 5.96
CA ILE A 10 -16.67 -3.82 4.88
C ILE A 10 -15.36 -4.44 5.37
N LEU A 11 -14.84 -4.01 6.53
CA LEU A 11 -13.56 -4.51 7.03
C LEU A 11 -13.61 -5.99 7.38
N ASP A 12 -14.72 -6.44 8.01
CA ASP A 12 -14.93 -7.85 8.32
C ASP A 12 -15.01 -8.69 7.03
N PHE A 13 -15.62 -8.16 5.97
CA PHE A 13 -15.66 -8.82 4.66
C PHE A 13 -14.28 -8.93 4.01
N GLU A 14 -13.48 -7.86 4.05
CA GLU A 14 -12.10 -7.86 3.54
C GLU A 14 -11.21 -8.85 4.30
N ASP A 15 -11.32 -8.88 5.62
CA ASP A 15 -10.51 -9.73 6.50
C ASP A 15 -10.93 -11.21 6.43
N LYS A 16 -12.17 -11.51 5.99
CA LYS A 16 -12.75 -12.87 5.98
C LYS A 16 -11.94 -13.89 5.19
N TYR A 17 -11.33 -13.48 4.08
CA TYR A 17 -10.64 -14.38 3.15
C TYR A 17 -9.11 -14.36 3.31
N LEU A 18 -8.61 -13.60 4.29
CA LEU A 18 -7.18 -13.51 4.56
C LEU A 18 -6.67 -14.76 5.29
N SER A 19 -5.37 -15.03 5.12
CA SER A 19 -4.65 -16.05 5.85
C SER A 19 -4.68 -15.76 7.37
N PRO A 20 -4.65 -16.78 8.24
CA PRO A 20 -4.54 -16.57 9.69
C PRO A 20 -3.32 -15.74 10.11
N TYR A 21 -2.27 -15.72 9.27
CA TYR A 21 -1.03 -14.97 9.51
C TYR A 21 -1.02 -13.58 8.86
N ALA A 22 -2.10 -13.18 8.19
CA ALA A 22 -2.19 -11.86 7.56
C ALA A 22 -2.48 -10.77 8.60
N ALA A 23 -1.89 -9.60 8.42
CA ALA A 23 -2.26 -8.40 9.18
C ALA A 23 -3.68 -7.97 8.77
N LYS A 24 -4.63 -8.09 9.69
CA LYS A 24 -6.03 -7.74 9.46
C LYS A 24 -6.28 -6.24 9.62
N ASN A 25 -7.28 -5.73 8.92
CA ASN A 25 -7.70 -4.34 9.05
C ASN A 25 -8.27 -4.06 10.45
N CYS A 26 -9.02 -4.99 11.03
CA CYS A 26 -9.60 -4.83 12.37
C CYS A 26 -8.55 -4.77 13.50
N GLU A 27 -7.34 -5.29 13.28
CA GLU A 27 -6.24 -5.31 14.24
C GLU A 27 -5.30 -4.09 14.12
N ALA A 28 -5.55 -3.20 13.15
CA ALA A 28 -4.71 -2.04 12.89
C ALA A 28 -4.75 -1.03 14.06
N ARG A 29 -3.60 -0.77 14.68
CA ARG A 29 -3.46 0.23 15.75
C ARG A 29 -2.95 1.56 15.20
N ARG A 30 -3.57 2.68 15.59
CA ARG A 30 -3.16 4.04 15.18
C ARG A 30 -3.12 4.99 16.36
N GLU A 31 -2.13 5.88 16.37
CA GLU A 31 -2.04 6.95 17.37
C GLU A 31 -2.98 8.12 17.08
N ARG A 32 -3.25 8.40 15.79
CA ARG A 32 -4.19 9.44 15.36
C ARG A 32 -5.36 8.80 14.64
N GLU A 33 -6.51 8.82 15.30
CA GLU A 33 -7.74 8.31 14.73
C GLU A 33 -8.32 9.36 13.78
N THR A 34 -8.32 9.04 12.50
CA THR A 34 -9.14 9.74 11.52
C THR A 34 -10.06 8.66 10.99
N SER A 35 -11.36 8.69 11.33
CA SER A 35 -12.26 7.68 10.78
C SER A 35 -12.50 8.01 9.30
N HIS A 36 -12.79 6.98 8.51
CA HIS A 36 -13.21 7.14 7.13
C HIS A 36 -14.40 6.21 6.91
N PRO A 37 -15.48 6.64 6.23
CA PRO A 37 -16.71 5.85 6.07
C PRO A 37 -16.47 4.49 5.42
N PHE A 38 -15.67 4.46 4.34
CA PHE A 38 -15.54 3.28 3.49
C PHE A 38 -14.12 2.72 3.32
N ARG A 39 -13.06 3.52 3.52
CA ARG A 39 -11.68 3.04 3.34
C ARG A 39 -11.13 2.41 4.61
N GLY A 40 -10.52 1.24 4.45
CA GLY A 40 -9.77 0.57 5.51
C GLY A 40 -8.54 1.34 5.96
N PRO A 41 -7.98 1.00 7.13
CA PRO A 41 -6.82 1.68 7.69
C PRO A 41 -5.63 1.66 6.72
N TYR A 42 -5.25 0.49 6.19
CA TYR A 42 -4.08 0.37 5.33
C TYR A 42 -4.28 0.98 3.94
N SER A 43 -5.48 0.87 3.37
CA SER A 43 -5.82 1.52 2.08
C SER A 43 -5.63 3.04 2.16
N ARG A 44 -5.88 3.64 3.33
CA ARG A 44 -5.65 5.07 3.55
C ARG A 44 -4.18 5.43 3.69
N ASP A 45 -3.37 4.58 4.31
CA ASP A 45 -1.94 4.81 4.40
C ASP A 45 -1.29 4.78 3.03
N ARG A 46 -1.69 3.83 2.18
CA ARG A 46 -1.30 3.81 0.77
C ARG A 46 -1.60 5.15 0.10
N ASP A 47 -2.84 5.64 0.23
CA ASP A 47 -3.23 6.90 -0.40
C ASP A 47 -2.43 8.08 0.16
N HIS A 48 -2.20 8.14 1.48
CA HIS A 48 -1.38 9.18 2.10
C HIS A 48 0.07 9.15 1.60
N ILE A 49 0.65 7.97 1.44
CA ILE A 49 2.01 7.79 0.94
C ILE A 49 2.10 8.21 -0.53
N LEU A 50 1.16 7.75 -1.36
CA LEU A 50 1.07 8.07 -2.78
C LEU A 50 0.99 9.58 -3.04
N TYR A 51 0.18 10.30 -2.26
CA TYR A 51 0.02 11.75 -2.40
C TYR A 51 1.03 12.58 -1.59
N SER A 52 1.92 11.94 -0.85
CA SER A 52 2.91 12.64 -0.03
C SER A 52 3.89 13.45 -0.89
N GLY A 53 4.35 14.57 -0.34
CA GLY A 53 5.45 15.32 -0.95
C GLY A 53 6.74 14.50 -1.03
N SER A 54 6.94 13.55 -0.11
CA SER A 54 8.11 12.66 -0.10
C SER A 54 8.12 11.67 -1.26
N PHE A 55 6.98 11.03 -1.55
CA PHE A 55 6.87 10.12 -2.68
C PHE A 55 7.05 10.84 -4.02
N ARG A 56 6.47 12.05 -4.18
CA ARG A 56 6.67 12.88 -5.37
C ARG A 56 8.14 13.19 -5.67
N ARG A 57 8.99 13.34 -4.64
CA ARG A 57 10.43 13.58 -4.84
C ARG A 57 11.15 12.41 -5.51
N TYR A 58 10.60 11.19 -5.47
CA TYR A 58 11.23 10.03 -6.13
C TYR A 58 11.25 10.12 -7.65
N ILE A 59 10.37 10.90 -8.26
CA ILE A 59 10.36 11.12 -9.71
C ILE A 59 11.71 11.69 -10.20
N GLY A 60 12.36 12.54 -9.40
CA GLY A 60 13.68 13.12 -9.74
C GLY A 60 14.86 12.39 -9.11
N LYS A 61 14.68 11.19 -8.54
CA LYS A 61 15.75 10.45 -7.87
C LYS A 61 16.02 9.15 -8.61
N THR A 62 17.30 8.93 -8.90
CA THR A 62 17.76 7.71 -9.53
C THR A 62 18.02 6.61 -8.49
N GLN A 63 17.70 5.38 -8.87
CA GLN A 63 18.12 4.14 -8.24
C GLN A 63 19.53 3.82 -8.75
N VAL A 64 20.34 3.14 -7.92
CA VAL A 64 21.75 2.89 -8.21
C VAL A 64 21.89 2.12 -9.52
N ILE A 65 22.35 2.81 -10.56
CA ILE A 65 22.70 2.23 -11.84
C ILE A 65 24.03 2.88 -12.26
N TYR A 66 25.13 2.13 -12.12
CA TYR A 66 26.49 2.61 -12.37
C TYR A 66 26.83 2.67 -13.89
N SER A 67 25.98 2.12 -14.76
CA SER A 67 26.25 2.01 -16.22
C SER A 67 25.04 2.28 -17.15
N ALA A 68 23.81 1.91 -16.76
CA ALA A 68 22.61 2.08 -17.58
C ALA A 68 21.86 3.42 -17.40
N ALA A 69 22.24 4.27 -16.42
CA ALA A 69 21.65 5.61 -16.27
C ALA A 69 21.94 6.53 -17.48
N SER A 70 22.98 6.23 -18.25
CA SER A 70 23.32 6.92 -19.50
C SER A 70 22.51 6.43 -20.71
N PHE A 71 21.80 5.29 -20.58
CA PHE A 71 21.07 4.66 -21.68
C PHE A 71 19.54 4.75 -21.54
N ASP A 72 19.01 4.80 -20.31
CA ASP A 72 17.57 4.94 -20.08
C ASP A 72 17.26 5.59 -18.71
N GLU A 73 16.73 6.82 -18.78
CA GLU A 73 16.33 7.59 -17.61
C GLU A 73 15.15 6.95 -16.86
N GLN A 74 14.27 6.21 -17.55
CA GLN A 74 13.11 5.55 -16.95
C GLN A 74 13.50 4.35 -16.10
N LEU A 75 14.49 3.55 -16.53
CA LEU A 75 15.03 2.42 -15.76
C LEU A 75 15.66 2.85 -14.44
N SER A 76 16.16 4.09 -14.39
CA SER A 76 16.79 4.63 -13.20
C SER A 76 15.81 5.21 -12.19
N ASN A 77 14.54 5.46 -12.51
CA ASN A 77 13.68 6.25 -11.63
C ASN A 77 13.22 5.47 -10.38
N ARG A 78 13.48 6.00 -9.17
CA ARG A 78 13.04 5.37 -7.90
C ARG A 78 11.53 5.23 -7.80
N SER A 79 10.76 6.12 -8.43
CA SER A 79 9.29 6.02 -8.44
C SER A 79 8.81 4.78 -9.21
N ILE A 80 9.41 4.50 -10.36
CA ILE A 80 9.13 3.29 -11.17
C ILE A 80 9.59 2.04 -10.42
N HIS A 81 10.78 2.07 -9.83
CA HIS A 81 11.27 0.95 -9.03
C HIS A 81 10.34 0.63 -7.86
N THR A 82 9.86 1.65 -7.14
CA THR A 82 8.92 1.47 -6.03
C THR A 82 7.60 0.84 -6.50
N LEU A 83 7.10 1.27 -7.66
CA LEU A 83 5.90 0.67 -8.27
C LEU A 83 6.12 -0.80 -8.65
N GLN A 84 7.27 -1.14 -9.23
CA GLN A 84 7.63 -2.53 -9.55
C GLN A 84 7.71 -3.41 -8.31
N VAL A 85 8.35 -2.91 -7.24
CA VAL A 85 8.44 -3.60 -5.94
C VAL A 85 7.04 -3.85 -5.38
N SER A 86 6.17 -2.84 -5.37
CA SER A 86 4.77 -2.98 -4.93
C SER A 86 4.03 -4.05 -5.74
N GLN A 87 4.17 -4.05 -7.07
CA GLN A 87 3.50 -5.03 -7.93
C GLN A 87 3.96 -6.47 -7.66
N ILE A 88 5.27 -6.69 -7.46
CA ILE A 88 5.82 -8.00 -7.12
C ILE A 88 5.35 -8.43 -5.73
N ALA A 89 5.43 -7.54 -4.73
CA ALA A 89 5.01 -7.81 -3.37
C ALA A 89 3.51 -8.16 -3.29
N ARG A 90 2.65 -7.43 -4.01
CA ARG A 90 1.21 -7.72 -4.11
C ARG A 90 0.95 -9.07 -4.78
N THR A 91 1.75 -9.46 -5.77
CA THR A 91 1.63 -10.77 -6.43
C THR A 91 1.92 -11.90 -5.45
N ILE A 92 2.99 -11.77 -4.67
CA ILE A 92 3.35 -12.73 -3.61
C ILE A 92 2.28 -12.74 -2.52
N GLY A 93 1.86 -11.55 -2.04
CA GLY A 93 0.83 -11.40 -1.03
C GLY A 93 -0.50 -12.03 -1.43
N LYS A 94 -0.90 -11.88 -2.69
CA LYS A 94 -2.15 -12.47 -3.21
C LYS A 94 -2.09 -13.98 -3.20
N ALA A 95 -0.97 -14.59 -3.60
CA ALA A 95 -0.79 -16.03 -3.56
C ALA A 95 -0.86 -16.58 -2.12
N LEU A 96 -0.40 -15.80 -1.14
CA LEU A 96 -0.39 -16.14 0.29
C LEU A 96 -1.64 -15.69 1.05
N LYS A 97 -2.62 -15.08 0.38
CA LYS A 97 -3.82 -14.47 0.99
C LYS A 97 -3.49 -13.47 2.11
N LEU A 98 -2.48 -12.64 1.90
CA LEU A 98 -2.09 -11.55 2.79
C LEU A 98 -2.85 -10.27 2.46
N ASN A 99 -2.83 -9.31 3.38
CA ASN A 99 -3.47 -8.00 3.18
C ASN A 99 -2.68 -7.19 2.14
N LEU A 100 -3.27 -6.99 0.97
CA LEU A 100 -2.60 -6.33 -0.15
C LEU A 100 -2.45 -4.83 0.04
N ASP A 101 -3.41 -4.19 0.71
CA ASP A 101 -3.32 -2.76 1.00
C ASP A 101 -2.22 -2.48 2.02
N PHE A 102 -2.01 -3.38 2.99
CA PHE A 102 -0.88 -3.29 3.91
C PHE A 102 0.48 -3.52 3.24
N ILE A 103 0.55 -4.45 2.29
CA ILE A 103 1.80 -4.74 1.54
C ILE A 103 2.19 -3.58 0.62
N GLU A 104 1.22 -2.88 0.07
CA GLU A 104 1.43 -1.79 -0.89
C GLU A 104 1.72 -0.44 -0.22
N ALA A 105 1.14 -0.19 0.96
CA ALA A 105 1.36 1.03 1.73
C ALA A 105 2.82 1.14 2.19
#